data_AF-B7R0M6-F1
#
_entry.id   AF-B7R0M6-F1
#
_cell.length_a   1.000
_cell.length_b   1.000
_cell.length_c   1.000
_cell.angle_alpha   90.00
_cell.angle_beta   90.00
_cell.angle_gamma   90.00
#
_symmetry.space_group_name_H-M   'P 1'
#
loop_
_entity.id
_entity.type
_entity.pdbx_description
1 polymer ?
#
loop_
_entity_poly.entity_id
_entity_poly.type
_entity_poly.pdbx_seq_one_letter_code
_entity_poly.pdbx_strand_id
1 'polypeptide(L)'
;MRIRDMFGRKNTIEKLSLRELQAEEIRLKNRLERLKKDLNQIEKKKKQLFQEGIGADKLKKKMLAQEIKSLDMEQKLKLKDFTMAQKQYTLVKNLIIVKKYEKELRKVGLWEKLSKVEPEQLEQALIKINLDGKEFDEMVEGLNRVFEMEIAEFEEGEDETERELMKAWSQVEAGEADVEEVAEKVVSLDRGIEEEEEL
;
A
#
# COMPACT_ATOMS: atom_id res chain seq x y z
N MET A 1 1.22 15.00 12.69
CA MET A 1 0.37 13.90 13.20
C MET A 1 0.93 12.57 12.72
N ARG A 2 1.04 11.58 13.60
CA ARG A 2 1.15 10.16 13.21
C ARG A 2 -0.29 9.62 13.11
N ILE A 3 -0.54 8.59 12.30
CA ILE A 3 -1.87 7.96 12.20
C ILE A 3 -2.37 7.42 13.55
N ARG A 4 -1.45 7.01 14.43
CA ARG A 4 -1.71 6.70 15.84
C ARG A 4 -2.31 7.86 16.65
N ASP A 5 -2.13 9.10 16.20
CA ASP A 5 -2.75 10.30 16.77
C ASP A 5 -4.12 10.60 16.12
N MET A 6 -4.36 10.12 14.89
CA MET A 6 -5.67 10.25 14.22
C MET A 6 -6.68 9.21 14.72
N PHE A 7 -6.25 7.95 14.92
CA PHE A 7 -6.98 6.88 15.61
C PHE A 7 -6.40 6.63 17.01
N GLY A 8 -6.15 7.68 17.79
CA GLY A 8 -5.86 7.49 19.21
C GLY A 8 -7.06 6.84 19.92
N ARG A 9 -6.87 6.26 21.12
CA ARG A 9 -7.87 5.57 21.98
C ARG A 9 -9.22 6.29 22.24
N LYS A 10 -9.47 7.47 21.65
CA LYS A 10 -10.67 8.30 21.79
C LYS A 10 -11.18 8.92 20.47
N ASN A 11 -10.56 8.64 19.33
CA ASN A 11 -10.95 9.20 18.03
C ASN A 11 -11.65 8.15 17.18
N THR A 12 -12.98 8.21 17.19
CA THR A 12 -13.85 7.46 16.30
C THR A 12 -13.87 8.11 14.92
N ILE A 13 -14.30 7.35 13.91
CA ILE A 13 -14.49 7.87 12.54
C ILE A 13 -15.34 9.15 12.52
N GLU A 14 -16.22 9.36 13.48
CA GLU A 14 -17.05 10.56 13.61
C GLU A 14 -16.27 11.85 13.80
N LYS A 15 -15.14 11.82 14.52
CA LYS A 15 -14.36 13.02 14.85
C LYS A 15 -13.39 13.44 13.75
N LEU A 16 -13.19 12.59 12.75
CA LEU A 16 -12.28 12.87 11.64
C LEU A 16 -12.93 13.86 10.66
N SER A 17 -12.26 14.97 10.40
CA SER A 17 -12.68 15.91 9.37
C SER A 17 -12.11 15.51 8.00
N LEU A 18 -12.93 15.67 6.96
CA LEU A 18 -12.48 15.43 5.57
C LEU A 18 -11.25 16.28 5.22
N ARG A 19 -11.18 17.52 5.74
CA ARG A 19 -10.07 18.44 5.50
C ARG A 19 -8.76 17.95 6.12
N GLU A 20 -8.80 17.42 7.34
CA GLU A 20 -7.60 16.84 7.98
C GLU A 20 -7.12 15.61 7.23
N LEU A 21 -8.05 14.75 6.81
CA LEU A 21 -7.72 13.56 6.02
C LEU A 21 -7.08 13.93 4.68
N GLN A 22 -7.60 14.92 3.96
CA GLN A 22 -7.01 15.41 2.71
C GLN A 22 -5.61 16.01 2.91
N ALA A 23 -5.41 16.78 3.99
CA ALA A 23 -4.09 17.34 4.31
C ALA A 23 -3.08 16.22 4.60
N GLU A 24 -3.51 15.19 5.32
CA GLU A 24 -2.70 14.02 5.65
C GLU A 24 -2.40 13.16 4.41
N GLU A 25 -3.37 12.99 3.51
CA GLU A 25 -3.19 12.32 2.22
C GLU A 25 -2.04 12.97 1.42
N ILE A 26 -2.08 14.30 1.26
CA ILE A 26 -1.05 15.06 0.56
C ILE A 26 0.32 14.88 1.24
N ARG A 27 0.36 14.91 2.57
CA ARG A 27 1.59 14.72 3.35
C ARG A 27 2.19 13.33 3.12
N LEU A 28 1.37 12.29 3.15
CA LEU A 28 1.78 10.90 2.94
C LEU A 28 2.22 10.67 1.50
N LYS A 29 1.50 11.19 0.52
CA LYS A 29 1.89 11.16 -0.91
C LYS A 29 3.29 11.76 -1.12
N ASN A 30 3.52 12.97 -0.60
CA ASN A 30 4.83 13.62 -0.68
C ASN A 30 5.94 12.82 0.03
N ARG A 31 5.62 12.14 1.14
CA ARG A 31 6.56 11.26 1.84
C ARG A 31 6.92 10.03 1.01
N LEU A 32 5.93 9.39 0.39
CA LEU A 32 6.13 8.24 -0.50
C LEU A 32 7.01 8.60 -1.68
N GLU A 33 6.76 9.75 -2.33
CA GLU A 33 7.60 10.23 -3.43
C GLU A 33 9.06 10.45 -3.02
N ARG A 34 9.31 11.02 -1.83
CA ARG A 34 10.67 11.18 -1.31
C ARG A 34 11.34 9.84 -1.04
N LEU A 35 10.66 8.92 -0.37
CA LEU A 35 11.19 7.58 -0.10
C LEU A 35 11.52 6.83 -1.39
N LYS A 36 10.67 6.93 -2.41
CA LYS A 36 10.92 6.36 -3.75
C LYS A 36 12.18 6.95 -4.40
N LYS A 37 12.37 8.28 -4.31
CA LYS A 37 13.58 8.95 -4.81
C LYS A 37 14.83 8.48 -4.08
N ASP A 38 14.79 8.39 -2.75
CA ASP A 38 15.91 7.93 -1.94
C ASP A 38 16.29 6.47 -2.27
N LEU A 39 15.32 5.57 -2.36
CA LEU A 39 15.54 4.17 -2.74
C LEU A 39 16.21 4.07 -4.12
N ASN A 40 15.75 4.85 -5.09
CA ASN A 40 16.35 4.90 -6.42
C ASN A 40 17.79 5.44 -6.41
N GLN A 41 18.09 6.41 -5.54
CA GLN A 41 19.45 6.94 -5.40
C GLN A 41 20.40 5.91 -4.77
N ILE A 42 19.95 5.20 -3.74
CA ILE A 42 20.73 4.12 -3.12
C ILE A 42 21.05 3.05 -4.15
N GLU A 43 20.05 2.63 -4.94
CA GLU A 43 20.25 1.60 -5.97
C GLU A 43 21.26 2.04 -7.04
N LYS A 44 21.16 3.28 -7.52
CA LYS A 44 22.15 3.85 -8.45
C LYS A 44 23.56 3.86 -7.85
N LYS A 45 23.71 4.25 -6.58
CA LYS A 45 25.00 4.28 -5.89
C LYS A 45 25.57 2.86 -5.72
N LYS A 46 24.76 1.87 -5.34
CA LYS A 46 25.18 0.46 -5.27
C LYS A 46 25.72 -0.02 -6.61
N LYS A 47 25.02 0.29 -7.72
CA LYS A 47 25.47 -0.07 -9.08
C LYS A 47 26.80 0.58 -9.45
N GLN A 48 26.98 1.87 -9.13
CA GLN A 48 28.26 2.58 -9.36
C GLN A 48 29.42 1.95 -8.57
N LEU A 49 29.25 1.73 -7.26
CA LEU A 49 30.28 1.11 -6.42
C LEU A 49 30.62 -0.31 -6.87
N PHE A 50 29.63 -1.06 -7.35
CA PHE A 50 29.85 -2.39 -7.92
C PHE A 50 30.72 -2.32 -9.18
N GLN A 51 30.40 -1.41 -10.11
CA GLN A 51 31.19 -1.18 -11.33
C GLN A 51 32.62 -0.74 -11.00
N GLU A 52 32.82 0.14 -10.01
CA GLU A 52 34.15 0.55 -9.54
C GLU A 52 34.98 -0.60 -8.95
N GLY A 53 34.31 -1.66 -8.48
CA GLY A 53 34.95 -2.87 -7.97
C GLY A 53 35.50 -3.78 -9.07
N ILE A 54 35.00 -3.66 -10.30
CA ILE A 54 35.46 -4.45 -11.44
C ILE A 54 36.89 -4.01 -11.80
N GLY A 55 37.84 -4.95 -11.80
CA GLY A 55 39.26 -4.65 -12.08
C GLY A 55 40.04 -3.98 -10.93
N ALA A 56 39.38 -3.60 -9.83
CA ALA A 56 40.06 -3.04 -8.65
C ALA A 56 40.88 -4.10 -7.88
N ASP A 57 41.86 -3.61 -7.11
CA ASP A 57 42.67 -4.44 -6.21
C ASP A 57 41.85 -4.97 -5.02
N LYS A 58 42.42 -5.94 -4.29
CA LYS A 58 41.72 -6.65 -3.21
C LYS A 58 41.32 -5.73 -2.05
N LEU A 59 42.14 -4.72 -1.72
CA LEU A 59 41.86 -3.79 -0.63
C LEU A 59 40.68 -2.89 -1.03
N LYS A 60 40.73 -2.29 -2.22
CA LYS A 60 39.64 -1.45 -2.73
C LYS A 60 38.33 -2.21 -2.84
N LYS A 61 38.35 -3.46 -3.35
CA LYS A 61 37.16 -4.34 -3.38
C LYS A 61 36.56 -4.56 -1.99
N LYS A 62 37.39 -4.79 -0.97
CA LYS A 62 36.92 -4.98 0.40
C LYS A 62 36.25 -3.71 0.95
N MET A 63 36.78 -2.53 0.66
CA MET A 63 36.19 -1.26 1.07
C MET A 63 34.84 -1.02 0.38
N LEU A 64 34.78 -1.18 -0.95
CA LEU A 64 33.54 -1.03 -1.73
C LEU A 64 32.45 -2.01 -1.26
N ALA A 65 32.82 -3.26 -0.95
CA ALA A 65 31.88 -4.25 -0.42
C ALA A 65 31.28 -3.84 0.94
N GLN A 66 32.05 -3.21 1.83
CA GLN A 66 31.52 -2.70 3.10
C GLN A 66 30.55 -1.53 2.87
N GLU A 67 30.85 -0.64 1.92
CA GLU A 67 29.96 0.47 1.59
C GLU A 67 28.65 -0.01 0.97
N ILE A 68 28.70 -0.97 0.02
CA ILE A 68 27.51 -1.61 -0.56
C ILE A 68 26.67 -2.27 0.54
N LYS A 69 27.30 -2.98 1.50
CA LYS A 69 26.59 -3.60 2.62
C LYS A 69 25.89 -2.57 3.50
N SER A 70 26.53 -1.42 3.75
CA SER A 70 25.90 -0.34 4.51
C SER A 70 24.71 0.26 3.77
N LEU A 71 24.84 0.48 2.45
CA LEU A 71 23.74 0.95 1.61
C LEU A 71 22.58 -0.05 1.55
N ASP A 72 22.86 -1.35 1.55
CA ASP A 72 21.83 -2.41 1.60
C ASP A 72 21.00 -2.36 2.89
N MET A 73 21.66 -2.13 4.03
CA MET A 73 20.97 -1.96 5.30
C MET A 73 20.08 -0.71 5.30
N GLU A 74 20.58 0.41 4.77
CA GLU A 74 19.79 1.63 4.62
C GLU A 74 18.58 1.43 3.69
N GLN A 75 18.77 0.75 2.57
CA GLN A 75 17.70 0.41 1.62
C GLN A 75 16.59 -0.39 2.31
N LYS A 76 16.93 -1.41 3.10
CA LYS A 76 15.96 -2.23 3.85
C LYS A 76 15.15 -1.40 4.84
N LEU A 77 15.79 -0.49 5.58
CA LEU A 77 15.09 0.39 6.51
C LEU A 77 14.14 1.34 5.79
N LYS A 78 14.59 1.97 4.69
CA LYS A 78 13.76 2.85 3.88
C LYS A 78 12.60 2.12 3.20
N LEU A 79 12.80 0.88 2.77
CA LEU A 79 11.74 0.05 2.20
C LEU A 79 10.66 -0.25 3.25
N LYS A 80 11.05 -0.63 4.47
CA LYS A 80 10.11 -0.82 5.58
C LYS A 80 9.31 0.46 5.86
N ASP A 81 9.98 1.62 5.86
CA ASP A 81 9.34 2.92 6.03
C ASP A 81 8.37 3.27 4.89
N PHE A 82 8.72 2.90 3.65
CA PHE A 82 7.88 3.06 2.47
C PHE A 82 6.63 2.20 2.59
N THR A 83 6.75 0.91 2.87
CA THR A 83 5.62 -0.02 3.05
C THR A 83 4.68 0.47 4.16
N MET A 84 5.24 0.93 5.28
CA MET A 84 4.43 1.50 6.37
C MET A 84 3.70 2.78 5.93
N ALA A 85 4.39 3.70 5.23
CA ALA A 85 3.77 4.92 4.72
C ALA A 85 2.70 4.62 3.65
N GLN A 86 2.85 3.54 2.88
CA GLN A 86 1.90 3.11 1.87
C GLN A 86 0.61 2.60 2.51
N LYS A 87 0.69 1.71 3.50
CA LYS A 87 -0.48 1.24 4.28
C LYS A 87 -1.25 2.42 4.90
N GLN A 88 -0.50 3.35 5.46
CA GLN A 88 -1.02 4.60 6.01
C GLN A 88 -1.76 5.45 4.96
N TYR A 89 -1.18 5.56 3.76
CA TYR A 89 -1.78 6.29 2.65
C TYR A 89 -3.09 5.65 2.18
N THR A 90 -3.12 4.32 2.02
CA THR A 90 -4.32 3.54 1.67
C THR A 90 -5.43 3.75 2.69
N LEU A 91 -5.13 3.62 3.98
CA LEU A 91 -6.09 3.87 5.06
C LEU A 91 -6.72 5.27 4.94
N VAL A 92 -5.90 6.31 4.76
CA VAL A 92 -6.38 7.69 4.65
C VAL A 92 -7.26 7.88 3.42
N LYS A 93 -6.88 7.34 2.26
CA LYS A 93 -7.72 7.39 1.05
C LYS A 93 -9.07 6.73 1.27
N ASN A 94 -9.10 5.54 1.85
CA ASN A 94 -10.35 4.83 2.13
C ASN A 94 -11.23 5.59 3.13
N LEU A 95 -10.63 6.22 4.15
CA LEU A 95 -11.37 7.08 5.08
C LEU A 95 -11.95 8.33 4.41
N ILE A 96 -11.24 8.92 3.46
CA ILE A 96 -11.75 10.03 2.66
C ILE A 96 -13.00 9.58 1.90
N ILE A 97 -12.98 8.39 1.31
CA ILE A 97 -14.11 7.83 0.55
C ILE A 97 -15.30 7.56 1.48
N VAL A 98 -15.09 6.85 2.59
CA VAL A 98 -16.12 6.60 3.59
C VAL A 98 -16.72 7.92 4.12
N LYS A 99 -15.88 8.94 4.34
CA LYS A 99 -16.33 10.27 4.77
C LYS A 99 -17.13 11.02 3.71
N LYS A 100 -16.79 10.88 2.43
CA LYS A 100 -17.56 11.48 1.33
C LYS A 100 -18.97 10.90 1.26
N TYR A 101 -19.12 9.60 1.51
CA TYR A 101 -20.40 8.88 1.52
C TYR A 101 -21.10 8.85 2.89
N GLU A 102 -20.69 9.67 3.85
CA GLU A 102 -21.24 9.63 5.22
C GLU A 102 -22.77 9.77 5.25
N LYS A 103 -23.35 10.61 4.38
CA LYS A 103 -24.81 10.82 4.36
C LYS A 103 -25.55 9.59 3.84
N GLU A 104 -25.03 8.96 2.80
CA GLU A 104 -25.59 7.76 2.18
C GLU A 104 -25.44 6.56 3.11
N LEU A 105 -24.26 6.40 3.74
CA LEU A 105 -23.99 5.36 4.72
C LEU A 105 -24.90 5.43 5.96
N ARG A 106 -25.29 6.64 6.38
CA ARG A 106 -26.29 6.84 7.45
C ARG A 106 -27.70 6.42 7.03
N LYS A 107 -28.07 6.57 5.76
CA LYS A 107 -29.41 6.15 5.27
C LYS A 107 -29.58 4.63 5.29
N VAL A 108 -28.50 3.90 5.02
CA VAL A 108 -28.49 2.42 4.99
C VAL A 108 -28.10 1.81 6.35
N GLY A 109 -27.85 2.62 7.37
CA GLY A 109 -27.51 2.16 8.73
C GLY A 109 -26.10 1.58 8.89
N LEU A 110 -25.25 1.70 7.87
CA LEU A 110 -23.87 1.19 7.88
C LEU A 110 -22.93 2.13 8.65
N TRP A 111 -23.24 3.43 8.67
CA TRP A 111 -22.48 4.42 9.44
C TRP A 111 -22.44 4.10 10.94
N GLU A 112 -23.58 3.69 11.50
CA GLU A 112 -23.73 3.34 12.91
C GLU A 112 -22.99 2.04 13.27
N LYS A 113 -22.78 1.15 12.30
CA LYS A 113 -21.93 -0.03 12.47
C LYS A 113 -20.46 0.38 12.47
N LEU A 114 -20.02 1.14 11.46
CA LEU A 114 -18.67 1.68 11.34
C LEU A 114 -18.22 2.48 12.58
N SER A 115 -19.11 3.28 13.16
CA SER A 115 -18.78 4.13 14.30
C SER A 115 -18.62 3.37 15.63
N LYS A 116 -19.14 2.15 15.70
CA LYS A 116 -19.06 1.26 16.89
C LYS A 116 -17.92 0.26 16.82
N VAL A 117 -17.30 0.09 15.67
CA VAL A 117 -16.16 -0.83 15.47
C VAL A 117 -14.94 -0.26 16.17
N GLU A 118 -14.16 -1.13 16.81
CA GLU A 118 -12.93 -0.71 17.47
C GLU A 118 -11.95 -0.08 16.46
N PRO A 119 -11.32 1.06 16.80
CA PRO A 119 -10.40 1.77 15.92
C PRO A 119 -9.34 0.88 15.27
N GLU A 120 -8.73 -0.04 16.03
CA GLU A 120 -7.71 -0.94 15.49
C GLU A 120 -8.29 -1.93 14.47
N GLN A 121 -9.51 -2.43 14.68
CA GLN A 121 -10.16 -3.36 13.74
C GLN A 121 -10.55 -2.65 12.46
N LEU A 122 -11.11 -1.44 12.58
CA LEU A 122 -11.45 -0.61 11.43
C LEU A 122 -10.21 -0.21 10.62
N GLU A 123 -9.10 0.07 11.28
CA GLU A 123 -7.82 0.33 10.61
C GLU A 123 -7.36 -0.88 9.80
N GLN A 124 -7.33 -2.08 10.39
CA GLN A 124 -6.90 -3.29 9.69
C GLN A 124 -7.79 -3.61 8.49
N ALA A 125 -9.09 -3.46 8.66
CA ALA A 125 -10.08 -3.60 7.60
C ALA A 125 -9.83 -2.64 6.44
N LEU A 126 -9.76 -1.34 6.75
CA LEU A 126 -9.62 -0.29 5.74
C LEU A 126 -8.26 -0.29 5.07
N ILE A 127 -7.22 -0.90 5.63
CA ILE A 127 -5.93 -1.07 4.94
C ILE A 127 -6.01 -2.16 3.85
N LYS A 128 -6.91 -3.15 4.01
CA LYS A 128 -6.98 -4.34 3.16
C LYS A 128 -7.98 -4.23 2.00
N ILE A 129 -8.87 -3.24 2.04
CA ILE A 129 -9.84 -3.01 0.95
C ILE A 129 -9.34 -1.92 -0.01
N ASN A 130 -9.72 -2.02 -1.27
CA ASN A 130 -9.59 -0.92 -2.23
C ASN A 130 -10.98 -0.34 -2.51
N LEU A 131 -11.21 0.90 -2.06
CA LEU A 131 -12.45 1.64 -2.34
C LEU A 131 -12.28 2.67 -3.46
N ASP A 132 -11.07 2.87 -3.97
CA ASP A 132 -10.77 3.92 -4.93
C ASP A 132 -11.43 3.61 -6.27
N GLY A 133 -12.12 4.60 -6.85
CA GLY A 133 -12.83 4.43 -8.12
C GLY A 133 -14.13 3.62 -8.06
N LYS A 134 -14.48 3.05 -6.89
CA LYS A 134 -15.70 2.25 -6.72
C LYS A 134 -16.97 3.10 -6.58
N GLU A 135 -18.06 2.60 -7.13
CA GLU A 135 -19.39 3.17 -6.93
C GLU A 135 -19.91 2.90 -5.51
N PHE A 136 -20.99 3.58 -5.12
CA PHE A 136 -21.51 3.50 -3.75
C PHE A 136 -21.90 2.06 -3.34
N ASP A 137 -22.53 1.31 -4.23
CA ASP A 137 -23.01 -0.05 -3.93
C ASP A 137 -21.84 -1.03 -3.70
N GLU A 138 -20.84 -1.02 -4.58
CA GLU A 138 -19.60 -1.81 -4.43
C GLU A 138 -18.81 -1.43 -3.16
N MET A 139 -18.84 -0.15 -2.79
CA MET A 139 -18.23 0.31 -1.54
C MET A 139 -18.96 -0.23 -0.32
N VAL A 140 -20.29 -0.27 -0.35
CA VAL A 140 -21.12 -0.86 0.71
C VAL A 140 -20.84 -2.36 0.83
N GLU A 141 -20.75 -3.08 -0.29
CA GLU A 141 -20.38 -4.51 -0.31
C GLU A 141 -19.00 -4.76 0.27
N GLY A 142 -17.99 -3.99 -0.16
CA GLY A 142 -16.63 -4.08 0.36
C GLY A 142 -16.55 -3.82 1.87
N LEU A 143 -17.34 -2.88 2.38
CA LEU A 143 -17.45 -2.63 3.82
C LEU A 143 -18.21 -3.74 4.56
N ASN A 144 -19.28 -4.30 3.98
CA ASN A 144 -20.04 -5.38 4.60
C ASN A 144 -19.23 -6.68 4.68
N ARG A 145 -18.50 -7.04 3.62
CA ARG A 145 -17.60 -8.21 3.58
C ARG A 145 -16.59 -8.19 4.73
N VAL A 146 -16.05 -7.01 5.02
CA VAL A 146 -15.16 -6.75 6.15
C VAL A 146 -15.83 -7.00 7.52
N PHE A 147 -17.14 -6.73 7.65
CA PHE A 147 -17.88 -6.93 8.89
C PHE A 147 -18.44 -8.34 9.07
N GLU A 148 -18.62 -9.07 7.97
CA GLU A 148 -19.15 -10.44 7.96
C GLU A 148 -18.06 -11.50 8.14
N MET A 149 -16.81 -11.21 7.74
CA MET A 149 -15.69 -12.13 7.91
C MET A 149 -15.12 -12.05 9.33
N GLU A 150 -15.05 -13.19 10.03
CA GLU A 150 -14.29 -13.31 11.27
C GLU A 150 -12.84 -12.90 11.00
N ILE A 151 -12.30 -12.01 11.86
CA ILE A 151 -10.94 -11.43 11.77
C ILE A 151 -9.83 -12.51 11.65
N ALA A 152 -10.15 -13.78 11.89
CA ALA A 152 -9.25 -14.93 11.81
C ALA A 152 -8.81 -15.34 10.39
N GLU A 153 -9.55 -15.02 9.32
CA GLU A 153 -9.20 -15.47 7.95
C GLU A 153 -8.40 -14.44 7.13
N PHE A 154 -8.12 -13.26 7.69
CA PHE A 154 -7.39 -12.20 6.97
C PHE A 154 -5.91 -12.08 7.37
N GLU A 155 -5.35 -13.05 8.11
CA GLU A 155 -3.90 -13.17 8.35
C GLU A 155 -3.25 -14.02 7.25
N GLU A 156 -3.07 -13.45 6.05
CA GLU A 156 -1.95 -13.73 5.14
C GLU A 156 -2.27 -13.14 3.78
N GLY A 157 -1.72 -11.96 3.52
CA GLY A 157 -1.85 -11.30 2.23
C GLY A 157 -0.86 -10.15 2.20
N GLU A 158 0.42 -10.48 2.02
CA GLU A 158 1.20 -9.59 1.16
C GLU A 158 0.42 -9.48 -0.13
N ASP A 159 0.04 -8.25 -0.45
CA ASP A 159 -0.71 -7.79 -1.62
C ASP A 159 -0.56 -8.77 -2.80
N GLU A 160 -1.56 -9.64 -2.99
CA GLU A 160 -1.54 -10.72 -3.98
C GLU A 160 -1.27 -10.13 -5.38
N THR A 161 -1.86 -8.97 -5.64
CA THR A 161 -1.57 -8.11 -6.79
C THR A 161 -0.10 -7.71 -6.88
N GLU A 162 0.54 -7.27 -5.80
CA GLU A 162 1.97 -6.91 -5.80
C GLU A 162 2.84 -8.14 -6.12
N ARG A 163 2.50 -9.32 -5.57
CA ARG A 163 3.21 -10.58 -5.86
C ARG A 163 3.02 -11.01 -7.31
N GLU A 164 1.81 -10.91 -7.84
CA GLU A 164 1.51 -11.22 -9.24
C GLU A 164 2.21 -10.26 -10.20
N LEU A 165 2.21 -8.96 -9.89
CA LEU A 165 2.97 -7.94 -10.61
C LEU A 165 4.47 -8.27 -10.61
N MET A 166 5.04 -8.64 -9.47
CA MET A 166 6.45 -9.03 -9.39
C MET A 166 6.75 -10.28 -10.21
N LYS A 167 5.86 -11.27 -10.21
CA LYS A 167 5.99 -12.48 -11.02
C LYS A 167 5.91 -12.14 -12.51
N ALA A 168 4.97 -11.30 -12.89
CA ALA A 168 4.76 -10.87 -14.27
C ALA A 168 5.97 -10.08 -14.80
N TRP A 169 6.51 -9.13 -14.03
CA TRP A 169 7.76 -8.45 -14.37
C TRP A 169 8.93 -9.42 -14.52
N SER A 170 9.04 -10.41 -13.63
CA SER A 170 10.12 -11.41 -13.70
C SER A 170 10.06 -12.26 -14.98
N GLN A 171 8.86 -12.63 -15.43
CA GLN A 171 8.67 -13.38 -16.70
C GLN A 171 9.06 -12.56 -17.92
N VAL A 172 8.73 -11.26 -17.93
CA VAL A 172 9.16 -10.33 -18.98
C VAL A 172 10.69 -10.15 -18.96
N GLU A 173 11.29 -9.95 -17.78
CA GLU A 173 12.75 -9.79 -17.63
C GLU A 173 13.53 -11.05 -18.05
N ALA A 174 12.95 -12.25 -17.87
CA ALA A 174 13.50 -13.51 -18.33
C ALA A 174 13.31 -13.77 -19.84
N GLY A 175 12.51 -12.94 -20.53
CA GLY A 175 12.14 -13.14 -21.93
C GLY A 175 11.14 -14.27 -22.16
N GLU A 176 10.43 -14.69 -21.11
CA GLU A 176 9.43 -15.77 -21.13
C GLU A 176 8.02 -15.27 -21.51
N ALA A 177 7.79 -13.96 -21.43
CA ALA A 177 6.51 -13.32 -21.78
C ALA A 177 6.71 -11.97 -22.48
N ASP A 178 5.77 -11.60 -23.36
CA ASP A 178 5.76 -10.30 -24.05
C ASP A 178 5.21 -9.20 -23.12
N VAL A 179 5.75 -7.98 -23.27
CA VAL A 179 5.34 -6.80 -22.49
C VAL A 179 3.87 -6.47 -22.72
N GLU A 180 3.38 -6.57 -23.96
CA GLU A 180 1.98 -6.28 -24.30
C GLU A 180 1.03 -7.31 -23.65
N GLU A 181 1.37 -8.60 -23.69
CA GLU A 181 0.56 -9.68 -23.11
C GLU A 181 0.48 -9.58 -21.58
N VAL A 182 1.59 -9.22 -20.95
CA VAL A 182 1.65 -9.03 -19.48
C VAL A 182 0.93 -7.75 -19.05
N ALA A 183 1.05 -6.67 -19.81
CA ALA A 183 0.33 -5.43 -19.53
C ALA A 183 -1.19 -5.63 -19.60
N GLU A 184 -1.70 -6.38 -20.58
CA GLU A 184 -3.13 -6.72 -20.67
C GLU A 184 -3.60 -7.54 -19.45
N LYS A 185 -2.85 -8.58 -19.06
CA LYS A 185 -3.17 -9.42 -17.87
C LYS A 185 -3.18 -8.61 -16.57
N VAL A 186 -2.23 -7.70 -16.41
CA VAL A 186 -2.12 -6.84 -15.22
C VAL A 186 -3.23 -5.79 -15.17
N VAL A 187 -3.59 -5.19 -16.30
CA VAL A 187 -4.73 -4.25 -16.39
C VAL A 187 -6.06 -4.98 -16.18
N SER A 188 -6.16 -6.26 -16.53
CA SER A 188 -7.33 -7.08 -16.24
C SER A 188 -7.43 -7.58 -14.80
N LEU A 189 -6.36 -7.52 -13.97
CA LEU A 189 -6.47 -7.86 -12.54
C LEU A 189 -7.35 -6.85 -11.77
N ASP A 190 -7.40 -5.59 -12.20
CA ASP A 190 -8.40 -4.62 -11.72
C ASP A 190 -9.85 -5.02 -12.11
N ARG A 191 -10.03 -5.86 -13.15
CA ARG A 191 -11.34 -6.37 -13.61
C ARG A 191 -11.66 -7.79 -13.12
N GLY A 192 -10.67 -8.59 -12.73
CA GLY A 192 -10.86 -9.99 -12.31
C GLY A 192 -11.61 -10.13 -10.98
N ILE A 193 -11.66 -9.07 -10.18
CA ILE A 193 -12.54 -9.01 -8.99
C ILE A 193 -14.03 -8.92 -9.41
N GLU A 194 -14.34 -8.47 -10.63
CA GLU A 194 -15.71 -8.32 -11.12
C GLU A 194 -16.33 -9.66 -11.58
N GLU A 195 -15.55 -10.68 -11.95
CA GLU A 195 -16.08 -11.92 -12.56
C GLU A 195 -16.19 -13.12 -11.60
N GLU A 196 -15.55 -13.12 -10.43
CA GLU A 196 -15.71 -14.20 -9.42
C GLU A 196 -16.97 -14.06 -8.53
N GLU A 197 -17.69 -12.92 -8.60
CA GLU A 197 -18.90 -12.69 -7.79
C GLU A 197 -20.23 -13.08 -8.51
N GLU A 198 -20.17 -13.59 -9.75
CA GLU A 198 -21.37 -14.04 -10.52
C GLU A 198 -21.54 -15.58 -10.66
N LEU A 199 -20.77 -16.41 -9.94
CA LEU A 199 -20.91 -17.89 -9.95
C LEU A 199 -21.47 -18.51 -8.66
#